data_AF-A0A9X5CLU1-F1
#
_entry.id   AF-A0A9X5CLU1-F1
#
_cell.length_a   1.000
_cell.length_b   1.000
_cell.length_c   1.000
_cell.angle_alpha   90.00
_cell.angle_beta   90.00
_cell.angle_gamma   90.00
#
_symmetry.space_group_name_H-M   'P 1'
#
loop_
_entity.id
_entity.type
_entity.pdbx_description
1 polymer ?
#
loop_
_entity_poly.entity_id
_entity_poly.type
_entity_poly.pdbx_seq_one_letter_code
_entity_poly.pdbx_strand_id
1 'polypeptide(L)' 'MTGPAAPAGEYAVVVPTLGRPSLAACLRALAESEGPRPARVVLVDDRRDPAVPLT' A
#
# COMPACT_ATOMS: atom_id res chain seq x y z
N MET A 1 -6.37 -11.57 -11.67
CA MET A 1 -6.86 -12.11 -10.39
C MET A 1 -7.55 -10.97 -9.66
N THR A 2 -8.86 -10.87 -9.75
CA THR A 2 -9.63 -9.84 -9.03
C THR A 2 -10.32 -10.55 -7.86
N GLY A 3 -10.17 -10.02 -6.65
CA GLY A 3 -10.84 -10.54 -5.47
C GLY A 3 -12.35 -10.26 -5.50
N PRO A 4 -13.11 -10.80 -4.52
CA PRO A 4 -14.53 -10.48 -4.38
C PRO A 4 -14.76 -8.97 -4.26
N ALA A 5 -15.89 -8.50 -4.78
CA ALA A 5 -16.28 -7.09 -4.68
C ALA A 5 -16.42 -6.67 -3.22
N ALA A 6 -15.82 -5.53 -2.87
CA ALA A 6 -15.87 -5.00 -1.53
C ALA A 6 -17.27 -4.42 -1.22
N PRO A 7 -17.70 -4.44 0.06
CA PRO A 7 -18.85 -3.66 0.54
C PRO A 7 -18.78 -2.20 0.08
N ALA A 8 -19.94 -1.53 -0.03
CA ALA A 8 -20.00 -0.16 -0.49
C ALA A 8 -19.09 0.77 0.34
N GLY A 9 -18.11 1.38 -0.31
CA GLY A 9 -17.16 2.31 0.31
C GLY A 9 -15.90 1.64 0.88
N GLU A 10 -15.81 0.32 0.92
CA GLU A 10 -14.56 -0.37 1.26
C GLU A 10 -13.63 -0.40 0.05
N TYR A 11 -12.37 -0.06 0.29
CA TYR A 11 -11.33 -0.10 -0.72
C TYR A 11 -9.99 -0.49 -0.11
N ALA A 12 -9.14 -1.06 -0.97
CA ALA A 12 -7.74 -1.32 -0.65
C ALA A 12 -6.85 -0.35 -1.43
N VAL A 13 -5.79 0.12 -0.78
CA VAL A 13 -4.70 0.85 -1.43
C VAL A 13 -3.58 -0.13 -1.71
N VAL A 14 -3.24 -0.31 -2.99
CA VAL A 14 -2.12 -1.16 -3.41
C VAL A 14 -0.94 -0.26 -3.77
N VAL A 15 0.21 -0.49 -3.16
CA VAL A 15 1.45 0.24 -3.45
C VAL A 15 2.40 -0.71 -4.21
N PRO A 16 2.50 -0.61 -5.55
CA PRO A 16 3.09 -1.65 -6.40
C PRO A 16 4.62 -1.66 -6.48
N THR A 17 5.33 -0.82 -5.74
CA THR A 17 6.80 -0.72 -5.83
C THR A 17 7.42 -0.54 -4.45
N LEU A 18 7.73 -1.64 -3.77
CA LEU A 18 8.51 -1.60 -2.55
C LEU A 18 10.01 -1.61 -2.88
N GLY A 19 10.80 -0.82 -2.14
CA GLY A 19 12.26 -0.71 -2.33
C GLY A 19 12.75 0.67 -2.75
N ARG A 20 11.86 1.65 -2.91
CA ARG A 20 12.24 3.03 -3.17
C ARG A 20 12.19 3.84 -1.87
N PRO A 21 13.10 4.80 -1.67
CA PRO A 21 13.08 5.72 -0.52
C PRO A 21 11.76 6.48 -0.33
N SER A 22 10.92 6.56 -1.38
CA SER A 22 9.61 7.21 -1.33
C SER A 22 8.55 6.45 -0.53
N LEU A 23 8.78 5.20 -0.13
CA LEU A 23 7.78 4.39 0.58
C LEU A 23 7.33 5.04 1.89
N ALA A 24 8.28 5.45 2.73
CA ALA A 24 7.97 6.11 4.00
C ALA A 24 7.15 7.39 3.80
N ALA A 25 7.50 8.20 2.78
CA ALA A 25 6.77 9.41 2.45
C ALA A 25 5.33 9.11 1.97
N CYS A 26 5.16 8.08 1.14
CA CYS A 26 3.84 7.64 0.65
C CYS A 26 2.96 7.15 1.81
N LEU A 27 3.50 6.31 2.70
CA LEU A 27 2.77 5.80 3.86
C LEU A 27 2.39 6.92 4.83
N ARG A 28 3.27 7.91 5.02
CA ARG A 28 2.95 9.08 5.84
C ARG A 28 1.83 9.92 5.23
N ALA A 29 1.90 10.20 3.93
CA ALA A 29 0.85 10.93 3.23
C ALA A 29 -0.50 10.21 3.30
N LEU A 30 -0.52 8.88 3.18
CA LEU A 30 -1.73 8.08 3.34
C LEU A 30 -2.26 8.09 4.78
N ALA A 31 -1.37 8.13 5.78
CA ALA A 31 -1.75 8.27 7.19
C ALA A 31 -2.31 9.67 7.50
N GLU A 32 -1.86 10.70 6.80
CA GLU A 32 -2.30 12.09 6.97
C GLU A 32 -3.50 12.46 6.09
N SER A 33 -3.90 11.62 5.13
CA SER A 33 -4.98 11.93 4.18
C SER A 33 -6.35 12.07 4.86
N GLU A 34 -7.12 13.04 4.39
CA GLU A 34 -8.52 13.24 4.79
C GLU A 34 -9.47 12.30 4.03
N GLY A 35 -10.62 12.00 4.64
CA GLY A 35 -11.68 11.17 4.07
C GLY A 35 -11.71 9.72 4.61
N PRO A 36 -12.54 8.85 4.00
CA PRO A 36 -12.67 7.46 4.41
C PRO A 36 -11.33 6.74 4.35
N ARG A 37 -10.96 6.01 5.41
CA ARG A 37 -9.72 5.22 5.43
C ARG A 37 -9.84 3.94 4.58
N PRO A 38 -8.75 3.46 3.96
CA PRO A 38 -8.78 2.17 3.30
C PRO A 38 -8.97 1.05 4.32
N ALA A 39 -9.73 0.02 3.94
CA ALA A 39 -9.89 -1.19 4.75
C ALA A 39 -8.59 -2.01 4.80
N ARG A 40 -7.71 -1.83 3.81
CA ARG A 40 -6.42 -2.52 3.72
C ARG A 40 -5.41 -1.70 2.93
N VAL A 41 -4.16 -1.73 3.38
CA VAL A 41 -3.00 -1.32 2.57
C VAL A 41 -2.24 -2.59 2.18
N VAL A 42 -2.08 -2.80 0.87
CA VAL A 42 -1.35 -3.94 0.32
C VAL A 42 -0.05 -3.42 -0.27
N LEU A 43 1.06 -3.81 0.35
CA LEU A 43 2.39 -3.51 -0.13
C LEU A 43 2.84 -4.67 -1.03
N VAL A 44 3.24 -4.37 -2.26
CA VAL A 44 3.75 -5.38 -3.20
C VAL A 44 5.28 -5.31 -3.22
N ASP A 45 5.93 -6.36 -2.72
CA ASP A 45 7.39 -6.50 -2.81
C ASP A 45 7.79 -7.11 -4.15
N ASP A 46 8.21 -6.26 -5.09
CA ASP A 46 8.69 -6.63 -6.42
C ASP A 46 10.23 -6.60 -6.53
N ARG A 47 10.95 -6.50 -5.40
CA ARG A 47 12.41 -6.44 -5.39
C ARG A 47 13.04 -7.76 -5.82
N ARG A 48 14.16 -7.66 -6.54
CA ARG A 48 14.97 -8.83 -6.93
C ARG A 48 15.67 -9.49 -5.74
N ASP A 49 16.04 -8.69 -4.73
CA ASP A 49 16.64 -9.18 -3.47
C ASP A 49 15.78 -8.71 -2.28
N PRO A 50 14.88 -9.57 -1.76
CA PRO A 50 13.97 -9.22 -0.68
C PRO A 50 14.62 -9.29 0.71
N ALA A 51 15.88 -9.71 0.83
CA ALA A 51 16.52 -9.95 2.13
C ALA A 51 16.79 -8.66 2.94
N VAL A 52 16.80 -7.51 2.28
CA VAL A 52 16.98 -6.20 2.94
C VAL A 52 15.62 -5.72 3.50
N PRO A 53 15.55 -5.21 4.74
CA PRO A 53 14.33 -4.57 5.25
C PRO A 53 13.88 -3.38 4.39
N LEU A 54 12.58 -3.16 4.32
CA LEU A 54 12.03 -1.94 3.73
C LEU A 54 12.27 -0.78 4.70
N THR A 55 12.91 0.27 4.22
CA THR A 55 13.21 1.51 4.96
C THR A 55 12.35 2.66 4.48
#